data_AF-A0A7Y6I211-F1
#
_entry.id   AF-A0A7Y6I211-F1
#
_cell.length_a   1.000
_cell.length_b   1.000
_cell.length_c   1.000
_cell.angle_alpha   90.00
_cell.angle_beta   90.00
_cell.angle_gamma   90.00
#
_symmetry.space_group_name_H-M   'P 1'
#
loop_
_entity.id
_entity.type
_entity.pdbx_description
1 polymer ?
#
loop_
_entity_poly.entity_id
_entity_poly.type
_entity_poly.pdbx_seq_one_letter_code
_entity_poly.pdbx_strand_id
1 'polypeptide(L)'
;MATKKVTVTIPEELLDEIRAEAAERGLSAYVAEALRVKRDRDRLLGLVNWLEEEYGPVTEDERAAAGKELDELDAEHERRRAGGKRKAEEAA
;
A
#
# COMPACT_ATOMS: atom_id res chain seq x y z
N MET A 1 15.25 4.77 17.78
CA MET A 1 14.04 4.60 18.61
C MET A 1 14.27 3.45 19.58
N ALA A 2 13.73 3.51 20.80
CA ALA A 2 13.85 2.42 21.76
C ALA A 2 12.91 1.26 21.37
N THR A 3 13.43 0.04 21.33
CA THR A 3 12.65 -1.19 21.07
C THR A 3 12.25 -1.85 22.39
N LYS A 4 11.05 -2.43 22.46
CA LYS A 4 10.60 -3.26 23.58
C LYS A 4 10.32 -4.67 23.08
N LYS A 5 10.81 -5.68 23.80
CA LYS A 5 10.50 -7.09 23.52
C LYS A 5 9.07 -7.38 23.99
N VAL A 6 8.31 -8.06 23.13
CA VAL A 6 6.99 -8.60 23.43
C VAL A 6 7.03 -10.08 23.10
N THR A 7 6.44 -10.91 23.95
CA THR A 7 6.27 -12.35 23.70
C THR A 7 4.84 -12.59 23.23
N VAL A 8 4.68 -13.30 22.13
CA VAL A 8 3.38 -13.69 21.55
C VAL A 8 3.42 -15.17 21.21
N THR A 9 2.25 -15.81 21.24
CA THR A 9 2.07 -17.18 20.77
C THR A 9 1.57 -17.14 19.34
N ILE A 10 2.21 -17.89 18.45
CA ILE A 10 1.83 -18.04 17.04
C ILE A 10 1.84 -19.52 16.67
N PRO A 11 1.04 -19.94 15.68
CA PRO A 11 1.10 -21.30 15.14
C PRO A 11 2.52 -21.63 14.65
N GLU A 12 2.96 -22.87 14.90
CA GLU A 12 4.29 -23.35 14.51
C GLU A 12 4.48 -23.30 12.99
N GLU A 13 3.50 -23.79 12.24
CA GLU A 13 3.50 -23.78 10.77
C GLU A 13 3.70 -22.35 10.22
N LEU A 14 2.99 -21.36 10.79
CA LEU A 14 3.13 -19.96 10.41
C LEU A 14 4.52 -19.39 10.75
N LEU A 15 5.10 -19.79 11.89
CA LEU A 15 6.45 -19.36 12.24
C LEU A 15 7.48 -19.89 11.24
N ASP A 16 7.32 -21.13 10.79
CA ASP A 16 8.21 -21.75 9.82
C ASP A 16 8.10 -21.09 8.43
N GLU A 17 6.88 -20.81 7.98
CA GLU A 17 6.62 -20.03 6.76
C GLU A 17 7.32 -18.66 6.81
N ILE A 18 7.09 -17.89 7.88
CA ILE A 18 7.70 -16.57 8.05
C ILE A 18 9.23 -16.66 8.09
N ARG A 19 9.79 -17.68 8.73
CA ARG A 19 11.25 -17.87 8.81
C ARG A 19 11.86 -18.16 7.45
N ALA A 20 11.17 -18.91 6.60
CA ALA A 20 11.61 -19.17 5.24
C ALA A 20 11.65 -17.86 4.41
N GLU A 21 10.65 -16.99 4.57
CA GLU A 21 10.58 -15.70 3.88
C GLU A 21 11.56 -14.64 4.42
N ALA A 22 11.76 -14.61 5.74
CA ALA A 22 12.52 -13.56 6.41
C ALA A 22 14.05 -13.73 6.32
N ALA A 23 14.55 -14.77 5.63
CA ALA A 23 15.91 -15.32 5.71
C ALA A 23 17.07 -14.29 5.73
N GLU A 24 16.96 -13.13 5.07
CA GLU A 24 17.99 -12.07 5.08
C GLU A 24 17.74 -10.92 6.06
N ARG A 25 16.48 -10.57 6.35
CA ARG A 25 16.14 -9.40 7.18
C ARG A 25 15.92 -9.73 8.65
N GLY A 26 15.73 -11.02 8.96
CA GLY A 26 15.45 -11.52 10.30
C GLY A 26 13.99 -11.38 10.72
N LEU A 27 13.53 -12.35 11.53
CA LEU A 27 12.14 -12.47 11.98
C LEU A 27 11.59 -11.19 12.62
N SER A 28 12.38 -10.51 13.45
CA SER A 28 11.93 -9.28 14.13
C SER A 28 11.67 -8.13 13.16
N ALA A 29 12.48 -7.98 12.11
CA ALA A 29 12.29 -6.93 11.11
C ALA A 29 11.05 -7.23 10.24
N TYR A 30 10.87 -8.50 9.85
CA TYR A 30 9.69 -8.96 9.14
C TYR A 30 8.42 -8.64 9.94
N VAL A 31 8.37 -9.05 11.21
CA VAL A 31 7.20 -8.82 12.07
C VAL A 31 6.95 -7.34 12.31
N ALA A 32 7.99 -6.53 12.51
CA ALA A 32 7.84 -5.09 12.69
C ALA A 32 7.21 -4.42 11.46
N GLU A 33 7.64 -4.81 10.26
CA GLU A 33 7.08 -4.27 9.01
C GLU A 33 5.65 -4.76 8.77
N ALA A 34 5.39 -6.04 8.98
CA ALA A 34 4.05 -6.60 8.86
C ALA A 34 3.06 -5.92 9.82
N LEU A 35 3.45 -5.66 11.07
CA LEU A 35 2.64 -4.94 12.05
C LEU A 35 2.41 -3.48 11.63
N ARG A 36 3.39 -2.83 11.01
CA ARG A 36 3.24 -1.47 10.49
C ARG A 36 2.20 -1.44 9.37
N VAL A 37 2.36 -2.31 8.37
CA VAL A 37 1.42 -2.42 7.25
C VAL A 37 0.01 -2.76 7.74
N LYS A 38 -0.12 -3.71 8.69
CA LYS A 38 -1.42 -4.06 9.29
C LYS A 38 -2.07 -2.88 9.98
N ARG A 39 -1.33 -2.13 10.79
CA ARG A 39 -1.83 -0.94 11.49
C ARG A 39 -2.30 0.14 10.52
N ASP A 40 -1.52 0.40 9.47
CA ASP A 40 -1.85 1.40 8.47
C ASP A 40 -3.12 0.98 7.70
N ARG A 41 -3.24 -0.30 7.34
CA ARG A 41 -4.45 -0.86 6.72
C ARG A 41 -5.67 -0.78 7.62
N ASP A 42 -5.53 -1.09 8.91
CA ASP A 42 -6.63 -1.01 9.87
C ASP A 42 -7.14 0.43 10.04
N ARG A 43 -6.22 1.40 10.01
CA ARG A 43 -6.59 2.81 10.02
C ARG A 43 -7.33 3.23 8.75
N LEU A 44 -6.88 2.76 7.58
CA LEU A 44 -7.56 3.03 6.31
C LEU A 44 -8.96 2.40 6.29
N LEU A 45 -9.11 1.17 6.77
CA LEU A 45 -10.43 0.53 6.89
C LEU A 45 -11.35 1.30 7.82
N GLY A 46 -10.83 1.81 8.95
CA GLY A 46 -11.60 2.69 9.83
C GLY A 46 -12.10 3.95 9.13
N LEU A 47 -11.28 4.57 8.28
CA LEU A 47 -11.69 5.73 7.48
C LEU A 47 -12.75 5.38 6.44
N VAL A 48 -12.56 4.27 5.71
CA VAL A 48 -13.55 3.78 4.73
C VAL A 48 -14.88 3.52 5.40
N ASN A 49 -14.90 2.82 6.52
CA ASN A 49 -16.13 2.54 7.25
C ASN A 49 -16.86 3.83 7.68
N TRP A 50 -16.12 4.85 8.13
CA TRP A 50 -16.71 6.14 8.49
C TRP A 50 -17.31 6.86 7.28
N LEU A 51 -16.63 6.84 6.12
CA LEU A 51 -17.15 7.41 4.88
C LEU A 51 -18.40 6.67 4.38
N GLU A 52 -18.41 5.34 4.45
CA GLU A 52 -19.57 4.55 4.04
C GLU A 52 -20.77 4.72 5.00
N GLU A 53 -20.52 4.99 6.29
CA GLU A 53 -21.58 5.33 7.24
C GLU A 53 -22.24 6.69 6.90
N GLU A 54 -21.45 7.67 6.46
CA GLU A 54 -21.95 9.01 6.13
C GLU A 54 -22.59 9.09 4.73
N TYR A 55 -21.98 8.45 3.73
CA TYR A 55 -22.34 8.61 2.30
C TYR A 55 -22.95 7.35 1.67
N GLY A 56 -22.94 6.22 2.37
CA GLY A 56 -23.32 4.92 1.83
C GLY A 56 -22.15 4.18 1.14
N PRO A 57 -22.35 2.90 0.80
CA PRO A 57 -21.32 2.10 0.14
C PRO A 57 -21.04 2.63 -1.26
N VAL A 58 -19.77 2.58 -1.68
CA VAL A 58 -19.39 2.98 -3.04
C VAL A 58 -20.01 2.00 -4.05
N THR A 59 -20.71 2.52 -5.04
CA THR A 59 -21.34 1.74 -6.10
C THR A 59 -20.34 1.33 -7.19
N GLU A 60 -20.70 0.33 -8.00
CA GLU A 60 -19.88 -0.07 -9.15
C GLU A 60 -19.75 1.04 -10.20
N ASP A 61 -20.81 1.81 -10.42
CA ASP A 61 -20.80 2.93 -11.37
C ASP A 61 -19.85 4.05 -10.92
N GLU A 62 -19.85 4.39 -9.62
CA GLU A 62 -18.91 5.34 -9.03
C GLU A 62 -17.46 4.82 -9.09
N ARG A 63 -17.24 3.53 -8.81
CA ARG A 63 -15.93 2.89 -8.98
C ARG A 63 -15.43 2.98 -10.42
N ALA A 64 -16.30 2.70 -11.39
CA ALA A 64 -15.96 2.74 -12.81
C ALA A 64 -15.64 4.17 -13.27
N ALA A 65 -16.44 5.15 -12.83
CA ALA A 65 -16.20 6.57 -13.12
C ALA A 65 -14.86 7.05 -12.56
N ALA A 66 -14.57 6.74 -11.29
CA ALA A 66 -13.30 7.09 -10.65
C ALA A 66 -12.11 6.39 -11.31
N GLY A 67 -12.25 5.12 -11.70
CA GLY A 67 -11.22 4.38 -12.43
C GLY A 67 -10.88 5.04 -13.76
N LYS A 68 -11.89 5.46 -14.53
CA LYS A 68 -11.69 6.19 -15.79
C LYS A 68 -10.95 7.52 -15.58
N GLU A 69 -11.30 8.26 -14.53
CA GLU A 69 -10.62 9.52 -14.19
C GLU A 69 -9.13 9.28 -13.87
N LEU A 70 -8.82 8.23 -13.11
CA LEU A 70 -7.43 7.85 -12.81
C LEU A 70 -6.64 7.47 -14.08
N ASP A 71 -7.24 6.68 -14.97
CA ASP A 71 -6.60 6.29 -16.23
C ASP A 71 -6.29 7.53 -17.11
N GLU A 72 -7.21 8.51 -17.15
CA GLU A 72 -7.01 9.76 -17.88
C GLU A 72 -5.86 10.59 -17.29
N LEU A 73 -5.77 10.68 -15.96
CA LEU A 73 -4.69 11.35 -15.25
C LEU A 73 -3.33 10.67 -15.49
N ASP A 74 -3.29 9.34 -15.45
CA ASP A 74 -2.06 8.58 -15.70
C ASP A 74 -1.58 8.76 -17.14
N ALA A 75 -2.49 8.69 -18.12
CA ALA A 75 -2.16 8.97 -19.51
C ALA A 75 -1.65 10.40 -19.70
N GLU A 76 -2.19 11.38 -18.97
CA GLU A 76 -1.66 12.75 -18.99
C GLU A 76 -0.24 12.83 -18.42
N HIS A 77 0.00 12.21 -17.27
CA HIS A 77 1.32 12.18 -16.65
C HIS A 77 2.37 11.56 -17.58
N GLU A 78 2.04 10.47 -18.26
CA GLU A 78 2.92 9.85 -19.25
C GLU A 78 3.22 10.78 -20.43
N ARG A 79 2.20 11.44 -20.99
CA ARG A 79 2.39 12.43 -22.06
C ARG A 79 3.32 13.56 -21.63
N ARG A 80 3.15 14.07 -20.40
CA ARG A 80 4.00 15.12 -19.83
C ARG A 80 5.45 14.65 -19.64
N ARG A 81 5.67 13.43 -19.11
CA ARG A 81 7.02 12.85 -18.97
C ARG A 81 7.70 12.66 -20.32
N ALA A 82 7.00 12.12 -21.31
CA ALA A 82 7.53 11.92 -22.66
C ALA A 82 7.82 13.24 -23.39
N GLY A 83 7.00 14.28 -23.17
CA GLY A 83 7.26 15.63 -23.66
C GLY A 83 8.49 16.29 -23.02
N GLY A 84 8.68 16.12 -21.71
CA GLY A 84 9.84 16.62 -20.98
C GLY A 84 11.15 15.96 -21.42
N LYS A 85 11.13 14.64 -21.65
CA LYS A 85 12.29 13.88 -22.12
C LYS A 85 12.75 14.33 -23.51
N ARG A 86 11.82 14.53 -24.46
CA ARG A 86 12.13 15.02 -25.81
C ARG A 86 12.76 16.42 -25.80
N LYS A 87 12.24 17.33 -24.95
CA LYS A 87 12.83 18.67 -24.79
C LYS A 87 14.23 18.66 -24.17
N ALA A 88 14.55 17.68 -23.32
CA ALA A 88 15.88 17.53 -22.74
C ALA A 88 16.89 16.94 -23.74
N GLU A 89 16.45 16.03 -24.61
CA GLU A 89 17.28 15.45 -25.67
C GLU A 89 17.57 16.43 -26.82
N GLU A 90 16.65 17.36 -27.13
CA GLU A 90 16.89 18.42 -28.13
C GLU A 90 17.79 19.56 -27.62
N ALA A 91 18.03 19.65 -26.31
CA ALA A 91 18.82 20.70 -25.67
C ALA A 91 20.27 20.28 -25.35
N ALA A 92 20.68 19.05 -25.69
CA ALA A 92 22.00 18.47 -25.47
C ALA A 92 22.76 18.29 -26.80
#